data_AF-A0A117UX75-F1
#
_entry.id   AF-A0A117UX75-F1
#
_cell.length_a   1.000
_cell.length_b   1.000
_cell.length_c   1.000
_cell.angle_alpha   90.00
_cell.angle_beta   90.00
_cell.angle_gamma   90.00
#
_symmetry.space_group_name_H-M   'P 1'
#
loop_
_entity.id
_entity.type
_entity.pdbx_description
1 polymer ?
#
loop_
_entity_poly.entity_id
_entity_poly.type
_entity_poly.pdbx_seq_one_letter_code
_entity_poly.pdbx_strand_id
1 'polypeptide(L)'
;MSLTKALRTAGRDETVHGFRSTFRDFAAERCPTIPAMVAEMALAHKVGTATEQAYLRSDLRDLRHALMDAWGRFAAPSLSGVAENVTAIRKAEAGEFQRVPSPMEAVRTGKWGKPSAP
;
A
#
# COMPACT_ATOMS: atom_id res chain seq x y z
N MET A 1 -19.15 6.57 9.22
CA MET A 1 -19.26 5.39 10.13
C MET A 1 -17.90 5.15 10.75
N SER A 2 -17.78 5.03 12.08
CA SER A 2 -16.50 4.72 12.74
C SER A 2 -16.37 3.21 13.00
N LEU A 3 -15.14 2.69 13.01
CA LEU A 3 -14.87 1.27 13.31
C LEU A 3 -15.48 0.83 14.65
N THR A 4 -15.42 1.69 15.68
CA THR A 4 -16.06 1.45 16.98
C THR A 4 -17.56 1.18 16.87
N LYS A 5 -18.27 1.92 16.00
CA LYS A 5 -19.71 1.72 15.80
C LYS A 5 -20.00 0.38 15.13
N ALA A 6 -19.17 -0.02 14.15
CA ALA A 6 -19.32 -1.31 13.48
C ALA A 6 -19.11 -2.49 14.45
N LEU A 7 -18.08 -2.43 15.31
CA LEU A 7 -17.81 -3.46 16.32
C LEU A 7 -18.95 -3.59 17.32
N ARG A 8 -19.46 -2.46 17.83
CA ARG A 8 -20.61 -2.48 18.75
C ARG A 8 -21.86 -3.07 18.10
N THR A 9 -22.17 -2.71 16.85
CA THR A 9 -23.29 -3.29 16.11
C THR A 9 -23.11 -4.79 15.91
N ALA A 10 -21.88 -5.27 15.76
CA ALA A 10 -21.56 -6.69 15.66
C ALA A 10 -21.46 -7.41 17.02
N GLY A 11 -21.73 -6.74 18.15
CA GLY A 11 -21.64 -7.34 19.49
C GLY A 11 -20.22 -7.74 19.89
N ARG A 12 -19.22 -6.98 19.42
CA ARG A 12 -17.79 -7.27 19.57
C ARG A 12 -17.13 -6.30 20.55
N ASP A 13 -16.27 -6.84 21.43
CA ASP A 13 -15.60 -6.11 22.51
C ASP A 13 -14.18 -5.65 22.17
N GLU A 14 -13.67 -5.97 20.98
CA GLU A 14 -12.37 -5.50 20.52
C GLU A 14 -12.33 -3.98 20.41
N THR A 15 -11.13 -3.43 20.60
CA THR A 15 -10.92 -1.99 20.53
C THR A 15 -10.23 -1.60 19.24
N VAL A 16 -10.51 -0.37 18.77
CA VAL A 16 -9.79 0.24 17.65
C VAL A 16 -8.28 0.31 17.94
N HIS A 17 -7.89 0.52 19.19
CA HIS A 17 -6.49 0.51 19.59
C HIS A 17 -5.85 -0.87 19.40
N GLY A 18 -6.55 -1.94 19.78
CA GLY A 18 -6.13 -3.33 19.53
C GLY A 18 -5.89 -3.59 18.05
N PHE A 19 -6.83 -3.23 17.18
CA PHE A 19 -6.66 -3.38 15.73
C PHE A 19 -5.42 -2.66 15.18
N ARG A 20 -5.14 -1.44 15.67
CA ARG A 20 -3.95 -0.68 15.24
C ARG A 20 -2.66 -1.34 15.72
N SER A 21 -2.61 -1.83 16.96
CA SER A 21 -1.45 -2.56 17.50
C SER A 21 -1.18 -3.81 16.68
N THR A 22 -2.19 -4.65 16.47
CA THR A 22 -2.02 -5.89 15.70
C THR A 22 -1.54 -5.63 14.27
N PHE A 23 -2.04 -4.58 13.61
CA PHE A 23 -1.54 -4.18 12.30
C PHE A 23 -0.06 -3.76 12.34
N ARG A 24 0.36 -3.02 13.38
CA ARG A 24 1.75 -2.60 13.55
C ARG A 24 2.68 -3.77 13.82
N ASP A 25 2.26 -4.70 14.68
CA ASP A 25 3.02 -5.92 14.99
C ASP A 25 3.17 -6.78 13.73
N PHE A 26 2.08 -6.98 12.99
CA PHE A 26 2.14 -7.67 11.69
C PHE A 26 3.13 -7.01 10.72
N ALA A 27 3.07 -5.69 10.55
CA ALA A 27 3.95 -4.99 9.63
C ALA A 27 5.43 -5.17 10.03
N ALA A 28 5.73 -5.12 11.32
CA ALA A 28 7.08 -5.30 11.85
C ALA A 28 7.60 -6.74 11.68
N GLU A 29 6.76 -7.73 11.98
CA GLU A 29 7.17 -9.14 12.00
C GLU A 29 7.13 -9.80 10.62
N ARG A 30 6.14 -9.46 9.80
CA ARG A 30 5.86 -10.15 8.52
C ARG A 30 6.25 -9.36 7.29
N CYS A 31 6.49 -8.05 7.44
CA CYS A 31 6.89 -7.18 6.34
C CYS A 31 8.15 -6.37 6.68
N PRO A 32 9.27 -6.99 7.11
CA PRO A 32 10.45 -6.28 7.60
C PRO A 32 11.13 -5.39 6.55
N THR A 33 10.85 -5.60 5.26
CA THR A 33 11.35 -4.76 4.16
C THR A 33 10.54 -3.47 3.98
N ILE A 34 9.35 -3.38 4.57
CA ILE A 34 8.52 -2.18 4.53
C ILE A 34 8.89 -1.29 5.72
N PRO A 35 9.32 -0.03 5.48
CA PRO A 35 9.71 0.87 6.56
C PRO A 35 8.58 1.12 7.56
N ALA A 36 8.90 1.23 8.86
CA ALA A 36 7.92 1.50 9.91
C ALA A 36 7.09 2.78 9.66
N MET A 37 7.68 3.81 9.04
CA MET A 37 6.96 5.03 8.67
C MET A 37 5.79 4.75 7.72
N VAL A 38 5.92 3.77 6.82
CA VAL A 38 4.86 3.41 5.87
C VAL A 38 3.67 2.81 6.61
N ALA A 39 3.92 1.96 7.61
CA ALA A 39 2.86 1.39 8.44
C ALA A 39 2.10 2.47 9.22
N GLU A 40 2.82 3.43 9.81
CA GLU A 40 2.22 4.57 10.50
C GLU A 40 1.42 5.48 9.54
N MET A 41 1.97 5.77 8.36
CA MET A 41 1.26 6.54 7.32
C MET A 41 0.00 5.82 6.83
N ALA A 42 0.03 4.49 6.74
CA ALA A 42 -1.13 3.69 6.34
C ALA A 42 -2.25 3.71 7.40
N LEU A 43 -1.91 3.96 8.66
CA LEU A 43 -2.86 4.27 9.74
C LEU A 43 -3.29 5.74 9.78
N ALA A 44 -2.88 6.55 8.79
CA ALA A 44 -3.07 8.00 8.72
C ALA A 44 -2.46 8.77 9.90
N HIS A 45 -1.41 8.22 10.53
CA HIS A 45 -0.64 8.92 11.54
C HIS A 45 0.35 9.89 10.88
N LYS A 46 0.66 10.99 11.58
CA LYS A 46 1.78 11.85 11.23
C LYS A 46 3.08 11.19 11.66
N VAL A 47 4.04 11.11 10.74
CA VAL A 47 5.36 10.50 10.97
C VAL A 47 6.45 11.54 10.94
N GLY A 48 7.50 11.34 11.75
CA GLY A 48 8.66 12.21 11.79
C GLY A 48 8.42 13.58 12.44
N THR A 49 9.51 14.32 12.57
CA THR A 49 9.59 15.72 13.00
C THR A 49 9.10 16.66 11.90
N ALA A 50 8.88 17.94 12.23
CA ALA A 50 8.50 18.96 11.25
C ALA A 50 9.51 19.07 10.10
N THR A 51 10.80 18.95 10.40
CA THR A 51 11.87 18.97 9.39
C THR A 51 11.80 17.74 8.48
N GLU A 52 11.67 16.53 9.05
CA GLU A 52 11.53 15.31 8.25
C GLU A 52 10.28 15.35 7.37
N GLN A 53 9.16 15.84 7.88
CA GLN A 53 7.92 16.03 7.12
C GLN A 53 8.09 17.01 5.96
N ALA A 54 8.90 18.08 6.12
CA ALA A 54 9.18 19.00 5.04
C ALA A 54 9.95 18.34 3.87
N TYR A 55 10.78 17.34 4.17
CA TYR A 55 11.49 16.55 3.16
C TYR A 55 10.68 15.34 2.66
N LEU A 56 9.74 14.83 3.46
CA LEU A 56 8.84 13.73 3.10
C LEU A 56 7.75 14.20 2.12
N ARG A 57 8.14 14.43 0.87
CA ARG A 57 7.25 14.91 -0.20
C ARG A 57 6.36 13.84 -0.81
N SER A 58 6.73 12.57 -0.64
CA SER A 58 5.97 11.43 -1.16
C SER A 58 5.05 10.89 -0.08
N ASP A 59 3.88 10.44 -0.51
CA ASP A 59 2.94 9.75 0.36
C ASP A 59 3.23 8.23 0.46
N LEU A 60 4.25 7.74 -0.28
CA LEU A 60 4.66 6.34 -0.33
C LEU A 60 3.50 5.39 -0.68
N ARG A 61 2.58 5.82 -1.55
CA ARG A 61 1.33 5.12 -1.85
C ARG A 61 1.52 3.66 -2.25
N ASP A 62 2.48 3.35 -3.11
CA ASP A 62 2.69 1.98 -3.59
C ASP A 62 3.12 1.03 -2.46
N LEU A 63 3.98 1.50 -1.55
CA LEU A 63 4.37 0.73 -0.37
C LEU A 63 3.20 0.56 0.60
N ARG A 64 2.38 1.61 0.80
CA ARG A 64 1.17 1.50 1.61
C ARG A 64 0.16 0.51 1.01
N HIS A 65 -0.02 0.54 -0.32
CA HIS A 65 -0.89 -0.42 -1.02
C HIS A 65 -0.37 -1.84 -0.86
N ALA A 66 0.92 -2.08 -1.09
CA ALA A 66 1.53 -3.41 -0.93
C ALA A 66 1.38 -3.93 0.52
N LEU A 67 1.59 -3.07 1.52
CA LEU A 67 1.40 -3.43 2.92
C LEU A 67 -0.07 -3.79 3.24
N MET A 68 -1.03 -2.99 2.75
CA MET A 68 -2.45 -3.22 3.00
C MET A 68 -2.97 -4.47 2.28
N ASP A 69 -2.47 -4.76 1.08
CA ASP A 69 -2.75 -5.98 0.33
C ASP A 69 -2.23 -7.22 1.09
N ALA A 70 -0.98 -7.16 1.59
CA ALA A 70 -0.42 -8.22 2.44
C ALA A 70 -1.22 -8.42 3.73
N TRP A 71 -1.63 -7.33 4.38
CA TRP A 71 -2.48 -7.38 5.58
C TRP A 71 -3.84 -8.02 5.29
N GLY A 72 -4.50 -7.65 4.18
CA GLY A 72 -5.78 -8.23 3.77
C GLY A 72 -5.70 -9.75 3.60
N ARG A 73 -4.65 -10.22 2.91
CA ARG A 73 -4.36 -11.66 2.76
C ARG A 73 -4.15 -12.38 4.08
N PHE A 74 -3.53 -11.72 5.06
CA PHE A 74 -3.28 -12.31 6.37
C PHE A 74 -4.54 -12.33 7.26
N ALA A 75 -5.25 -11.20 7.36
CA ALA A 75 -6.38 -11.03 8.28
C ALA A 75 -7.67 -11.68 7.77
N ALA A 76 -7.84 -11.75 6.45
CA ALA A 76 -9.04 -12.30 5.81
C ALA A 76 -8.69 -13.03 4.51
N PRO A 77 -7.95 -14.16 4.59
CA PRO A 77 -7.54 -14.92 3.40
C PRO A 77 -8.73 -15.38 2.55
N SER A 78 -9.86 -15.70 3.17
CA SER A 78 -11.09 -16.09 2.47
C SER A 78 -11.71 -14.96 1.64
N LEU A 79 -11.38 -13.71 1.93
CA LEU A 79 -11.85 -12.53 1.17
C LEU A 79 -10.84 -12.09 0.10
N SER A 80 -9.68 -12.73 0.02
CA SER A 80 -8.55 -12.29 -0.83
C SER A 80 -8.52 -12.94 -2.22
N GLY A 81 -9.51 -13.79 -2.54
CA GLY A 81 -9.68 -14.32 -3.90
C GLY A 81 -10.22 -13.26 -4.87
N VAL A 82 -10.11 -13.50 -6.18
CA VAL A 82 -10.89 -12.77 -7.19
C VAL A 82 -12.34 -13.16 -6.97
N ALA A 83 -13.00 -12.47 -6.03
CA ALA A 83 -14.38 -12.73 -5.75
C ALA A 83 -15.20 -12.32 -6.98
N GLU A 84 -16.05 -13.23 -7.46
CA GLU A 84 -16.90 -13.02 -8.65
C GLU A 84 -17.85 -11.82 -8.50
N ASN A 85 -17.95 -11.25 -7.29
CA ASN A 85 -18.73 -10.06 -6.97
C ASN A 85 -17.98 -8.73 -7.23
N VAL A 86 -16.70 -8.75 -7.65
CA VAL A 86 -15.96 -7.53 -8.03
C VAL A 86 -16.04 -7.32 -9.53
N THR A 87 -16.95 -6.43 -9.96
CA THR A 87 -17.02 -5.99 -11.37
C THR A 87 -16.12 -4.78 -11.58
N ALA A 88 -15.21 -4.87 -12.54
CA ALA A 88 -14.35 -3.73 -12.89
C ALA A 88 -15.20 -2.57 -13.43
N ILE A 89 -15.04 -1.38 -12.84
CA ILE A 89 -15.74 -0.15 -13.26
C ILE A 89 -15.30 0.29 -14.67
N ARG A 90 -14.13 -0.14 -15.14
CA ARG A 90 -13.65 0.06 -16.52
C ARG A 90 -12.99 -1.23 -17.01
N LYS A 91 -13.21 -1.55 -18.29
CA LYS A 91 -12.44 -2.59 -18.99
C LYS A 91 -10.97 -2.20 -18.88
N ALA A 92 -10.13 -3.11 -18.40
CA ALA A 92 -8.69 -2.94 -18.49
C ALA A 92 -8.34 -2.96 -19.98
N GLU A 93 -8.32 -1.80 -20.62
CA GLU A 93 -7.62 -1.68 -21.88
C GLU A 93 -6.17 -1.94 -21.56
N ALA A 94 -5.62 -2.99 -22.15
CA ALA A 94 -4.20 -3.31 -22.10
C ALA A 94 -3.45 -2.21 -22.84
N GLY A 95 -3.39 -1.02 -22.24
CA GLY A 95 -2.45 0.01 -22.62
C GLY A 95 -1.08 -0.58 -22.37
N GLU A 96 -0.36 -0.86 -23.44
CA GLU A 96 1.03 -1.23 -23.44
C GLU A 96 1.80 -0.11 -22.74
N PHE A 97 1.96 -0.22 -21.42
CA PHE A 97 2.81 0.67 -20.66
C PHE A 97 4.23 0.31 -21.08
N GLN A 98 4.77 1.10 -22.01
CA GLN A 98 6.12 0.89 -22.54
C GLN A 98 7.07 0.81 -21.35
N ARG A 99 7.57 -0.41 -21.09
CA ARG A 99 8.52 -0.65 -20.01
C ARG A 99 9.75 0.21 -20.32
N VAL A 100 9.93 1.28 -19.55
CA VAL A 100 11.15 2.06 -19.60
C VAL A 100 12.26 1.15 -19.06
N PRO A 101 13.26 0.78 -19.88
CA PRO A 101 14.32 -0.11 -19.43
C PRO A 101 15.04 0.54 -18.26
N SER A 102 15.44 -0.29 -17.28
CA SER A 102 16.26 0.19 -16.17
C SER A 102 17.53 0.88 -16.71
N PRO A 103 18.07 1.92 -16.05
CA PRO A 103 19.31 2.56 -16.47
C PRO A 103 20.46 1.57 -16.74
N MET A 104 20.50 0.45 -16.01
CA MET A 104 21.49 -0.61 -16.24
C MET A 104 21.25 -1.41 -17.54
N GLU A 105 19.99 -1.60 -17.95
CA GLU A 105 19.65 -2.26 -19.21
C GLU A 105 19.90 -1.34 -20.42
N ALA A 106 19.66 -0.03 -20.29
CA ALA A 106 19.94 0.96 -21.33
C ALA A 106 21.45 1.03 -21.64
N VAL A 107 22.30 0.99 -20.60
CA VAL A 107 23.77 0.96 -20.75
C VAL A 107 24.25 -0.33 -21.43
N ARG A 108 23.66 -1.48 -21.09
CA ARG A 108 24.04 -2.78 -21.69
C ARG A 108 23.64 -2.90 -23.17
N THR A 109 22.54 -2.26 -23.57
CA THR A 109 21.94 -2.45 -24.90
C THR A 109 22.21 -1.30 -25.87
N GLY A 110 22.80 -0.19 -25.40
CA GLY A 110 23.08 0.99 -26.22
C GLY A 110 21.83 1.73 -26.72
N LYS A 111 20.62 1.32 -26.29
CA LYS A 111 19.35 1.92 -26.70
C LYS A 111 18.95 3.03 -25.73
N TRP A 112 19.39 4.25 -26.01
CA TRP A 112 18.83 5.45 -25.41
C TRP A 112 17.53 5.79 -26.13
N GLY A 113 16.39 5.63 -25.46
CA GLY A 113 15.09 6.05 -26.00
C GLY A 113 15.13 7.53 -26.37
N LYS A 114 14.62 7.88 -27.56
CA LYS A 114 14.55 9.28 -27.99
C LYS A 114 13.66 10.05 -27.00
N PRO A 115 14.08 11.23 -26.50
CA PRO A 115 13.22 12.07 -25.68
C PRO A 115 12.00 12.47 -26.50
N SER A 116 10.81 12.14 -25.99
CA SER A 116 9.56 12.72 -26.47
C SER A 116 9.62 14.24 -26.24
N ALA A 117 9.57 15.00 -27.34
CA ALA A 117 9.46 16.46 -27.32
C ALA A 117 8.18 16.89 -26.58
N PRO A 118 8.15 18.12 -26.00
CA PRO A 118 7.08 18.57 -25.10
C PRO A 118 5.70 18.65 -25.74
#